data_AF-A0A3D2ME40-F1
#
_entry.id   AF-A0A3D2ME40-F1
#
_cell.length_a   1.000
_cell.length_b   1.000
_cell.length_c   1.000
_cell.angle_alpha   90.00
_cell.angle_beta   90.00
_cell.angle_gamma   90.00
#
_symmetry.space_group_name_H-M   'P 1'
#
loop_
_entity.id
_entity.type
_entity.pdbx_description
1 polymer ?
#
loop_
_entity_poly.entity_id
_entity_poly.type
_entity_poly.pdbx_seq_one_letter_code
_entity_poly.pdbx_strand_id
1 'polypeptide(L)' 'MEERLPGLKQRLLMMPAPQLEISATDLRQRIAQGRPIKYQTPEAVEHYISEHRLYGQRVEGKTAT' A
#
# COMPACT_ATOMS: atom_id res chain seq x y z
N MET A 1 -16.78 18.14 -14.49
CA MET A 1 -16.15 18.18 -13.14
C MET A 1 -16.24 19.57 -12.53
N GLU A 2 -15.82 20.63 -13.23
CA GLU A 2 -16.04 22.02 -12.77
C GLU A 2 -17.53 22.36 -12.58
N GLU A 3 -18.41 21.85 -13.45
CA GLU A 3 -19.87 22.01 -13.32
C GLU A 3 -20.45 21.34 -12.05
N ARG A 4 -19.78 20.31 -11.53
CA ARG A 4 -20.21 19.55 -10.34
C ARG A 4 -19.53 20.05 -9.07
N LEU A 5 -18.35 20.67 -9.20
CA LEU A 5 -17.59 21.31 -8.13
C LEU A 5 -17.01 22.64 -8.65
N PRO A 6 -17.80 23.72 -8.62
CA PRO A 6 -17.34 25.04 -9.04
C PRO A 6 -16.18 25.51 -8.17
N GLY A 7 -15.11 26.03 -8.80
CA GLY A 7 -13.91 26.49 -8.11
C GLY A 7 -12.81 25.43 -7.97
N LEU A 8 -13.03 24.20 -8.45
CA LEU A 8 -12.09 23.09 -8.25
C LEU A 8 -10.76 23.35 -8.95
N LYS A 9 -10.79 23.84 -10.20
CA LYS A 9 -9.56 24.10 -10.97
C LYS A 9 -8.65 25.13 -10.30
N GLN A 10 -9.20 26.17 -9.67
CA GLN A 10 -8.40 27.20 -8.99
C GLN A 10 -7.79 26.70 -7.67
N ARG A 11 -8.33 25.60 -7.11
CA ARG A 11 -7.88 25.00 -5.85
C ARG A 11 -7.08 23.71 -6.06
N LEU A 12 -6.75 23.37 -7.30
CA LEU A 12 -6.00 22.18 -7.66
C LEU A 12 -4.57 22.58 -8.04
N LEU A 13 -3.59 22.09 -7.29
CA LEU A 13 -2.17 22.28 -7.59
C LEU A 13 -1.64 21.00 -8.24
N MET A 14 -1.31 21.07 -9.54
CA MET A 14 -0.61 19.98 -10.21
C MET A 14 0.89 20.09 -9.92
N MET A 15 1.47 19.00 -9.42
CA MET A 15 2.90 18.90 -9.16
C MET A 15 3.50 17.77 -9.99
N PRO A 16 4.53 18.04 -10.80
CA PRO A 16 5.25 16.98 -11.49
C PRO A 16 6.00 16.11 -10.47
N ALA A 17 5.92 14.80 -10.62
CA ALA A 17 6.61 13.83 -9.79
C ALA A 17 7.15 12.70 -10.68
N PRO A 18 8.24 12.03 -10.30
CA PRO A 18 8.69 10.83 -10.99
C PRO A 18 7.61 9.75 -10.89
N GLN A 19 7.55 8.90 -11.92
CA GLN A 19 6.66 7.75 -11.88
C GLN A 19 7.22 6.69 -10.92
N LEU A 20 6.41 6.30 -9.94
CA LEU A 20 6.71 5.23 -8.99
C LEU A 20 5.63 4.15 -9.09
N GLU A 21 6.05 2.90 -9.27
CA GLU A 21 5.14 1.75 -9.29
C GLU A 21 4.99 1.13 -7.89
N ILE A 22 4.62 1.96 -6.91
CA ILE A 22 4.41 1.53 -5.53
C ILE A 22 2.95 1.80 -5.16
N SER A 23 2.20 0.74 -4.84
CA SER A 23 0.83 0.85 -4.34
C SER A 23 0.65 0.07 -3.05
N ALA A 24 -0.15 0.61 -2.13
CA ALA A 24 -0.45 -0.08 -0.87
C ALA A 24 -1.16 -1.43 -1.09
N THR A 25 -1.93 -1.56 -2.18
CA THR A 25 -2.60 -2.81 -2.55
C THR A 25 -1.59 -3.89 -2.94
N ASP A 26 -0.61 -3.58 -3.81
CA ASP A 26 0.44 -4.54 -4.18
C ASP A 26 1.33 -4.90 -2.99
N LEU A 27 1.70 -3.92 -2.15
CA LEU A 27 2.49 -4.17 -0.94
C LEU A 27 1.80 -5.18 0.00
N ARG A 28 0.52 -4.97 0.32
CA ARG A 28 -0.23 -5.90 1.18
C ARG A 28 -0.33 -7.30 0.56
N GLN A 29 -0.55 -7.40 -0.75
CA GLN A 29 -0.58 -8.68 -1.45
C GLN A 29 0.76 -9.41 -1.43
N ARG A 30 1.87 -8.70 -1.63
CA ARG A 30 3.23 -9.24 -1.50
C ARG A 30 3.46 -9.81 -0.10
N ILE A 31 3.16 -9.03 0.94
CA ILE A 31 3.31 -9.46 2.33
C ILE A 31 2.48 -10.71 2.62
N ALA A 32 1.21 -10.73 2.19
CA ALA A 32 0.33 -11.89 2.35
C ALA A 32 0.87 -13.17 1.67
N GLN A 33 1.67 -13.00 0.62
CA GLN A 33 2.31 -14.09 -0.15
C GLN A 33 3.75 -14.39 0.33
N GLY A 34 4.22 -13.75 1.40
CA GLY A 34 5.60 -13.90 1.88
C GLY A 34 6.66 -13.33 0.93
N ARG A 35 6.28 -12.43 0.01
CA ARG A 35 7.21 -11.77 -0.90
C ARG A 35 7.82 -10.52 -0.25
N PRO A 36 9.12 -10.24 -0.45
CA PRO A 36 9.79 -9.10 0.16
C PRO A 36 9.29 -7.76 -0.42
N ILE A 37 9.34 -6.72 0.41
CA ILE A 37 8.95 -5.34 0.06
C ILE A 37 10.11 -4.33 0.21
N LYS A 38 11.35 -4.81 0.30
CA LYS A 38 12.55 -3.97 0.43
C LYS A 38 12.57 -2.85 -0.61
N TYR A 39 13.01 -1.67 -0.17
CA TYR A 39 13.12 -0.44 -0.97
C TYR A 39 11.79 0.19 -1.43
N GLN A 40 10.65 -0.44 -1.17
CA GLN A 40 9.33 0.14 -1.47
C GLN A 40 8.74 0.91 -0.27
N THR A 41 9.31 0.71 0.91
CA THR A 41 9.00 1.44 2.14
C THR A 41 10.28 1.72 2.93
N PRO A 42 10.28 2.71 3.84
CA PRO A 42 11.36 2.84 4.82
C PRO A 42 11.55 1.57 5.64
N GLU A 43 12.78 1.30 6.06
CA GLU A 43 13.15 0.09 6.83
C GLU A 43 12.33 -0.05 8.13
N ALA A 44 12.12 1.06 8.84
CA ALA A 44 11.32 1.07 10.06
C ALA A 44 9.87 0.60 9.83
N VAL A 45 9.30 0.85 8.64
CA VAL A 45 7.95 0.40 8.29
C VAL A 45 7.93 -1.10 7.98
N GLU A 46 8.94 -1.61 7.26
CA GLU A 46 9.10 -3.05 7.02
C GLU A 46 9.25 -3.81 8.35
N HIS A 47 10.05 -3.27 9.27
CA HIS A 47 10.24 -3.84 10.60
C HIS A 47 8.92 -3.86 11.39
N TYR A 48 8.20 -2.73 11.44
CA TYR A 48 6.92 -2.64 12.12
C TYR A 48 5.89 -3.65 11.59
N ILE A 49 5.79 -3.79 10.26
CA ILE A 49 4.90 -4.78 9.62
C ILE A 49 5.25 -6.21 10.08
N SER A 50 6.55 -6.53 10.14
CA SER A 50 7.03 -7.84 10.57
C SER A 50 6.74 -8.11 12.06
N GLU A 51 7.11 -7.19 12.95
CA GLU A 51 6.92 -7.32 14.41
C GLU A 51 5.45 -7.51 14.77
N HIS A 52 4.56 -6.77 14.10
CA HIS A 52 3.13 -6.80 14.35
C HIS A 52 2.36 -7.79 13.46
N ARG A 53 3.06 -8.53 12.58
CA ARG A 53 2.46 -9.50 11.64
C ARG A 53 1.33 -8.91 10.81
N LEU A 54 1.47 -7.66 10.39
CA LEU A 54 0.45 -6.97 9.62
C LEU A 54 0.37 -7.57 8.21
N TYR A 55 -0.85 -7.72 7.69
CA TYR A 55 -1.12 -8.16 6.32
C TYR A 55 -0.67 -9.60 5.97
N GLY A 56 -0.09 -10.35 6.91
CA GLY A 56 0.09 -11.79 6.76
C GLY A 56 -1.25 -12.51 6.75
N GLN A 57 -1.38 -13.61 5.99
CA GLN A 57 -2.54 -14.48 6.15
C GLN A 57 -2.55 -15.02 7.57
N ARG A 58 -3.70 -14.91 8.25
CA ARG A 58 -3.96 -15.66 9.47
C ARG A 58 -3.93 -17.14 9.08
N VAL A 59 -2.89 -17.86 9.48
CA VAL A 59 -2.85 -19.31 9.36
C VAL A 59 -3.80 -19.87 10.43
N GLU A 60 -5.10 -19.69 10.24
CA GLU A 60 -6.10 -20.52 10.90
C GLU A 60 -6.05 -21.88 10.21
N GLY A 61 -5.72 -22.91 10.99
CA GLY A 61 -5.54 -24.26 10.52
C GLY A 61 -6.72 -24.73 9.69
N LYS A 62 -6.47 -25.00 8.41
CA LYS A 62 -7.20 -26.05 7.71
C LYS A 62 -6.70 -27.40 8.23
N THR A 63 -7.22 -27.83 9.37
CA THR A 63 -7.43 -29.25 9.64
C THR A 63 -8.86 -29.61 9.20
N ALA A 64 -8.98 -30.79 8.56
CA ALA A 64 -10.21 -31.45 8.06
C ALA A 64 -10.80 -30.84 6.77
N THR A 65 -11.09 -31.57 5.68
CA THR A 65 -11.26 -33.01 5.38
C THR A 65 -10.84 -33.25 3.93
#